data_AF-A0A3D1PKE9-F1
#
_entry.id   AF-A0A3D1PKE9-F1
#
_cell.length_a   1.000
_cell.length_b   1.000
_cell.length_c   1.000
_cell.angle_alpha   90.00
_cell.angle_beta   90.00
_cell.angle_gamma   90.00
#
_symmetry.space_group_name_H-M   'P 1'
#
loop_
_entity.id
_entity.type
_entity.pdbx_description
1 polymer ?
#
loop_
_entity_poly.entity_id
_entity_poly.type
_entity_poly.pdbx_seq_one_letter_code
_entity_poly.pdbx_strand_id
1 'polypeptide(L)'
;MTVQGQQVVVTGKRRWVDAHWQRGNSYLRIGWNWLQGVFHQGWRLFPTLSLNGNTAPDPAFASRKQTQKHLEREFTVKSYSFAS
;
A
#
# COMPACT_ATOMS: atom_id res chain seq x y z
N MET A 1 -7.06 2.27 -14.17
CA MET A 1 -6.19 3.02 -13.22
C MET A 1 -5.57 2.13 -12.15
N THR A 2 -6.38 1.40 -11.37
CA THR A 2 -5.91 0.50 -10.30
C THR A 2 -4.84 -0.50 -10.75
N VAL A 3 -5.02 -1.10 -11.92
CA VAL A 3 -4.07 -2.06 -12.52
C VAL A 3 -2.68 -1.43 -12.75
N GLN A 4 -2.66 -0.17 -13.21
CA GLN A 4 -1.43 0.59 -13.40
C GLN A 4 -0.77 0.86 -12.04
N GLY A 5 -1.55 1.29 -11.04
CA GLY A 5 -1.02 1.54 -9.71
C GLY A 5 -0.49 0.28 -9.02
N GLN A 6 -1.12 -0.86 -9.22
CA GLN A 6 -0.59 -2.15 -8.76
C GLN A 6 0.75 -2.45 -9.45
N GLN A 7 0.85 -2.26 -10.77
CA GLN A 7 2.10 -2.49 -11.50
C GLN A 7 3.23 -1.54 -11.06
N VAL A 8 2.90 -0.29 -10.72
CA VAL A 8 3.85 0.67 -10.12
C VAL A 8 4.42 0.12 -8.81
N VAL A 9 3.60 -0.49 -7.97
CA VAL A 9 4.03 -1.10 -6.71
C VAL A 9 4.86 -2.35 -6.94
N VAL A 10 4.39 -3.28 -7.78
CA VAL A 10 5.10 -4.52 -8.12
C VAL A 10 6.47 -4.23 -8.74
N THR A 11 6.58 -3.19 -9.57
CA THR A 11 7.84 -2.81 -10.21
C THR A 11 8.72 -1.88 -9.37
N GLY A 12 8.35 -1.62 -8.10
CA GLY A 12 9.15 -0.79 -7.18
C GLY A 12 9.17 0.71 -7.51
N LYS A 13 8.36 1.18 -8.46
CA LYS A 13 8.34 2.58 -8.94
C LYS A 13 7.48 3.52 -8.10
N ARG A 14 6.91 3.03 -6.99
CA ARG A 14 6.01 3.82 -6.13
C ARG A 14 6.62 5.17 -5.69
N ARG A 15 7.92 5.22 -5.38
CA ARG A 15 8.59 6.47 -4.96
C ARG A 15 8.55 7.58 -6.02
N TRP A 16 8.32 7.25 -7.29
CA TRP A 16 8.26 8.22 -8.39
C TRP A 16 6.96 9.02 -8.38
N VAL A 17 5.89 8.41 -7.85
CA VAL A 17 4.54 8.96 -7.83
C VAL A 17 4.00 9.21 -6.41
N ASP A 18 4.69 8.66 -5.42
CA ASP A 18 4.34 8.68 -4.01
C ASP A 18 5.63 8.63 -3.16
N ALA A 19 6.21 9.80 -2.91
CA ALA A 19 7.39 9.93 -2.06
C ALA A 19 7.15 9.45 -0.62
N HIS A 20 5.90 9.55 -0.14
CA HIS A 20 5.50 9.20 1.22
C HIS A 20 4.88 7.81 1.27
N TRP A 21 5.70 6.78 1.01
CA TRP A 21 5.30 5.36 1.03
C TRP A 21 4.43 4.95 2.24
N GLN A 22 4.64 5.60 3.39
CA GLN A 22 3.96 5.37 4.67
C GLN A 22 2.51 5.88 4.72
N ARG A 23 2.04 6.70 3.77
CA ARG A 23 0.73 7.39 3.87
C ARG A 23 -0.49 6.63 3.32
N GLY A 24 -0.43 5.31 3.16
CA GLY A 24 -1.61 4.50 2.81
C GLY A 24 -2.28 4.95 1.51
N ASN A 25 -1.53 4.84 0.41
CA ASN A 25 -1.94 5.36 -0.87
C ASN A 25 -2.67 4.28 -1.68
N SER A 26 -3.92 4.50 -2.10
CA SER A 26 -4.66 3.49 -2.86
C SER A 26 -4.03 3.26 -4.24
N TYR A 27 -4.11 2.03 -4.76
CA TYR A 27 -3.64 1.72 -6.12
C TYR A 27 -4.31 2.58 -7.19
N LEU A 28 -5.54 3.04 -6.95
CA LEU A 28 -6.20 3.97 -7.85
C LEU A 28 -5.44 5.30 -7.95
N ARG A 29 -5.09 5.90 -6.80
CA ARG A 29 -4.38 7.19 -6.75
C ARG A 29 -2.93 7.06 -7.24
N ILE A 30 -2.25 5.96 -6.90
CA ILE A 30 -0.92 5.64 -7.45
C ILE A 30 -0.98 5.53 -8.97
N GLY A 31 -1.96 4.82 -9.52
CA GLY A 31 -2.14 4.67 -10.96
C GLY A 31 -2.46 5.97 -11.69
N TRP A 32 -3.24 6.86 -11.05
CA TRP A 32 -3.52 8.19 -11.59
C TRP A 32 -2.26 9.06 -11.67
N ASN A 33 -1.48 9.12 -10.59
CA ASN A 33 -0.22 9.88 -10.58
C ASN A 33 0.78 9.34 -11.62
N TRP A 34 0.81 8.02 -11.84
CA TRP A 34 1.63 7.41 -12.89
C TRP A 34 1.23 7.91 -14.28
N LEU A 35 -0.06 7.97 -14.56
CA LEU A 35 -0.57 8.48 -15.84
C LEU A 35 -0.29 9.96 -16.06
N GLN A 36 -0.35 10.77 -15.01
CA GLN A 36 0.12 12.15 -15.11
C GLN A 36 1.60 12.19 -15.53
N GLY A 37 2.44 11.30 -15.00
CA GLY A 37 3.83 11.14 -15.46
C GLY A 37 3.96 10.62 -16.90
N VAL A 38 3.06 9.74 -17.36
CA VAL A 38 3.00 9.32 -18.77
C VAL A 38 2.74 10.52 -19.68
N PHE A 39 1.76 11.36 -19.34
CA PHE A 39 1.40 12.52 -20.15
C PHE A 39 2.44 13.65 -20.08
N HIS A 40 2.94 13.97 -18.90
CA HIS A 40 3.83 15.12 -18.71
C HIS A 40 5.31 14.81 -18.91
N GLN A 41 5.74 13.58 -18.59
CA GLN A 41 7.16 13.19 -18.58
C GLN A 41 7.48 12.11 -19.61
N GLY A 42 6.51 11.68 -20.43
CA GLY A 42 6.71 10.67 -21.46
C GLY A 42 6.99 9.26 -20.90
N TRP A 43 6.57 8.98 -19.66
CA TRP A 43 6.69 7.63 -19.11
C TRP A 43 5.89 6.61 -19.93
N ARG A 44 6.29 5.34 -19.84
CA ARG A 44 5.57 4.27 -20.52
C ARG A 44 4.41 3.76 -19.66
N LEU A 45 3.27 3.56 -20.33
CA LEU A 45 2.10 2.92 -19.77
C LEU A 45 2.36 1.41 -19.66
N PHE A 46 1.89 0.78 -18.59
CA PHE A 46 2.05 -0.67 -18.46
C PHE A 46 1.02 -1.40 -19.33
N PRO A 47 1.39 -2.45 -20.08
CA PRO A 47 0.45 -3.20 -20.90
C PRO A 47 -0.47 -4.16 -20.10
N THR A 48 -0.59 -3.97 -18.79
CA THR A 48 -1.32 -4.87 -17.88
C THR A 48 -2.82 -4.55 -17.84
N LEU A 49 -3.66 -5.58 -18.00
CA LEU A 49 -5.12 -5.50 -17.94
C LEU A 49 -5.73 -6.18 -16.70
N SER A 50 -4.99 -7.04 -16.00
CA SER A 50 -5.49 -7.82 -14.86
C SER A 50 -4.95 -7.35 -13.51
N LEU A 51 -5.84 -7.32 -12.51
CA LEU A 51 -5.45 -7.14 -11.11
C LEU A 51 -4.94 -8.47 -10.56
N ASN A 52 -3.80 -8.44 -9.91
CA ASN A 52 -3.23 -9.62 -9.27
C ASN A 52 -3.70 -9.71 -7.81
N GLY A 53 -4.13 -10.89 -7.36
CA GLY A 53 -4.58 -11.09 -5.98
C GLY A 53 -3.43 -11.24 -4.96
N ASN A 54 -2.19 -11.35 -5.43
CA ASN A 54 -1.03 -11.56 -4.57
C ASN A 54 -0.88 -10.44 -3.54
N THR A 55 -0.53 -10.86 -2.32
CA THR A 55 -0.50 -10.11 -1.07
C THR A 55 -0.11 -8.65 -1.28
N ALA A 56 -1.05 -7.75 -0.99
CA ALA A 56 -0.75 -6.33 -0.94
C ALA A 56 0.44 -6.12 0.02
N PRO A 57 1.39 -5.21 -0.31
CA PRO A 57 2.47 -4.89 0.61
C PRO A 57 1.89 -4.47 1.96
N ASP A 58 2.65 -4.74 3.03
CA ASP A 58 2.23 -4.57 4.42
C ASP A 58 1.40 -3.30 4.66
N PRO A 59 0.37 -3.38 5.53
CA PRO A 59 -0.54 -2.28 5.78
C PRO A 59 0.21 -0.99 6.11
N ALA A 60 -0.10 0.06 5.36
CA ALA A 60 0.50 1.36 5.54
C ALA A 60 -0.27 2.15 6.62
N PHE A 61 0.38 2.36 7.77
CA PHE A 61 -0.19 3.11 8.88
C PHE A 61 0.27 4.55 8.84
N ALA A 62 -0.66 5.50 8.86
CA ALA A 62 -0.33 6.93 8.85
C ALA A 62 0.24 7.44 10.20
N SER A 63 0.22 6.63 11.26
CA SER A 63 0.87 6.94 12.54
C SER A 63 1.17 5.70 13.36
N ARG A 64 2.17 5.79 14.24
CA ARG A 64 2.48 4.75 15.24
C ARG A 64 1.29 4.41 16.14
N LYS A 65 0.45 5.41 16.49
CA LYS A 65 -0.78 5.20 17.26
C LYS A 65 -1.79 4.33 16.50
N GLN A 66 -1.92 4.51 15.18
CA GLN A 66 -2.78 3.66 14.35
C GLN A 66 -2.21 2.26 14.18
N THR A 67 -0.89 2.12 14.04
CA THR A 67 -0.23 0.81 14.06
C THR A 67 -0.51 0.09 15.38
N GLN A 68 -0.34 0.77 16.51
CA GLN A 68 -0.58 0.19 17.83
C GLN A 68 -2.04 -0.20 18.03
N LYS A 69 -2.98 0.67 17.65
CA LYS A 69 -4.42 0.34 17.66
C LYS A 69 -4.79 -0.83 16.74
N HIS A 70 -4.06 -1.04 15.65
CA HIS A 70 -4.25 -2.20 14.79
C HIS A 70 -3.74 -3.48 15.46
N LEU A 71 -2.53 -3.46 16.02
CA LEU A 71 -1.93 -4.59 16.73
C LEU A 71 -2.73 -5.00 17.98
N GLU A 72 -3.26 -4.02 18.73
CA GLU A 72 -4.15 -4.25 19.89
C GLU A 72 -5.43 -5.02 19.52
N ARG A 73 -5.90 -4.89 18.27
CA ARG A 73 -7.07 -5.62 17.76
C ARG A 73 -6.74 -7.04 17.32
N GLU A 74 -5.50 -7.32 16.94
CA GLU A 74 -5.11 -8.64 16.40
C GLU A 74 -4.96 -9.69 17.51
N PHE A 75 -4.58 -9.32 18.73
CA PHE A 75 -4.63 -10.25 19.87
C PHE A 75 -4.55 -9.52 21.21
N THR A 76 -5.43 -9.90 22.14
CA THR A 76 -5.31 -9.53 23.56
C THR A 76 -4.85 -10.77 24.33
N VAL A 77 -3.59 -10.79 24.77
CA VAL A 77 -3.09 -11.88 25.63
C VAL A 77 -3.70 -11.71 27.01
N LYS A 78 -4.63 -12.60 27.39
CA LYS A 78 -5.12 -12.69 28.77
C LYS A 78 -4.29 -13.72 29.52
N SER A 79 -3.36 -13.25 30.33
CA SER A 79 -2.63 -14.08 31.28
C SER A 79 -3.50 -14.31 32.52
N TYR A 80 -3.89 -15.56 32.75
CA TYR A 80 -4.57 -15.99 33.97
C TYR A 80 -3.56 -16.70 34.85
N SER A 81 -3.42 -16.26 36.10
CA SER A 81 -2.71 -16.99 37.15
C SER A 81 -3.74 -17.64 38.06
N PHE A 82 -3.70 -18.97 38.16
CA PHE A 82 -4.50 -19.72 39.12
C PHE A 82 -3.68 -19.90 40.39
N ALA A 83 -4.18 -19.39 41.52
CA ALA A 83 -3.63 -19.73 42.83
C ALA A 83 -3.97 -21.19 43.14
N SER A 84 -2.96 -21.94 43.62
CA SER A 84 -3.11 -23.32 44.09
C SER A 84 -3.85 -23.40 45.42
#